data_AF-A0A960NV10-F1
#
_entry.id   AF-A0A960NV10-F1
#
_cell.length_a   1.000
_cell.length_b   1.000
_cell.length_c   1.000
_cell.angle_alpha   90.00
_cell.angle_beta   90.00
_cell.angle_gamma   90.00
#
_symmetry.space_group_name_H-M   'P 1'
#
loop_
_entity.id
_entity.type
_entity.pdbx_description
1 polymer ?
#
loop_
_entity_poly.entity_id
_entity_poly.type
_entity_poly.pdbx_seq_one_letter_code
_entity_poly.pdbx_strand_id
1 'polypeptide(L)' 'MALDLGEVWQEALDKVRTWARINSPWLIHYNSGSCNGCDIEILATLTPRYDVERLGVRLQGSPRHADVLI' A
#
# COMPACT_ATOMS: atom_id res chain seq x y z
N MET A 1 11.66 -15.72 -18.50
CA MET A 1 10.76 -16.32 -19.49
C MET A 1 9.51 -15.46 -19.54
N ALA A 2 9.46 -14.48 -20.44
CA ALA A 2 8.22 -13.76 -20.69
C ALA A 2 7.29 -14.75 -21.38
N LEU A 3 6.15 -15.07 -20.76
CA LEU A 3 5.07 -15.77 -21.43
C LEU A 3 4.53 -14.79 -22.47
N ASP A 4 4.75 -15.10 -23.75
CA ASP A 4 4.20 -14.31 -24.85
C ASP A 4 2.71 -14.62 -24.99
N LEU A 5 1.92 -13.92 -24.17
CA LEU A 5 0.47 -13.95 -24.19
C LEU A 5 -0.01 -12.87 -25.17
N GLY A 6 -1.05 -13.17 -25.96
CA GLY A 6 -1.65 -12.19 -26.87
C GLY A 6 -2.12 -10.92 -26.14
N GLU A 7 -2.21 -9.78 -26.86
CA GLU A 7 -2.46 -8.44 -26.30
C GLU A 7 -3.62 -8.38 -25.29
N VAL A 8 -4.74 -9.05 -25.59
CA VAL A 8 -5.93 -9.08 -24.71
C VAL A 8 -5.62 -9.69 -23.33
N TRP A 9 -4.79 -10.73 -23.29
CA TRP A 9 -4.41 -11.40 -22.05
C TRP A 9 -3.41 -10.58 -21.23
N GLN A 10 -2.50 -9.86 -21.89
CA GLN A 10 -1.61 -8.93 -21.21
C GLN A 10 -2.40 -7.80 -20.55
N GLU A 11 -3.35 -7.20 -21.27
CA GLU A 11 -4.19 -6.14 -20.73
C GLU A 11 -5.01 -6.63 -19.53
N ALA A 12 -5.58 -7.84 -19.60
CA ALA A 12 -6.30 -8.44 -18.50
C ALA A 12 -5.41 -8.67 -17.27
N LEU A 13 -4.18 -9.17 -17.47
CA LEU A 13 -3.22 -9.40 -16.39
C LEU A 13 -2.76 -8.09 -15.74
N ASP A 14 -2.52 -7.05 -16.53
CA ASP A 14 -2.13 -5.74 -16.01
C ASP A 14 -3.23 -5.10 -15.17
N LYS A 15 -4.50 -5.26 -15.57
CA LYS A 15 -5.67 -4.85 -14.77
C LYS A 15 -5.72 -5.58 -13.44
N VAL A 16 -5.56 -6.91 -13.44
CA VAL A 16 -5.59 -7.72 -12.22
C VAL A 16 -4.42 -7.36 -11.30
N ARG A 17 -3.21 -7.20 -11.85
CA ARG A 17 -2.02 -6.80 -11.09
C ARG A 17 -2.19 -5.43 -10.44
N THR A 18 -2.72 -4.47 -11.19
CA THR A 18 -2.99 -3.12 -10.69
C THR A 18 -4.04 -3.14 -9.60
N TRP A 19 -5.14 -3.87 -9.82
CA TRP A 19 -6.18 -4.08 -8.82
C TRP A 19 -5.60 -4.67 -7.52
N ALA A 20 -4.78 -5.72 -7.62
CA ALA A 20 -4.17 -6.36 -6.44
C ALA A 20 -3.29 -5.38 -5.65
N ARG A 21 -2.46 -4.57 -6.33
CA ARG A 21 -1.56 -3.60 -5.67
C ARG A 21 -2.30 -2.46 -4.98
N ILE A 22 -3.42 -2.00 -5.56
CA ILE A 22 -4.19 -0.88 -5.02
C ILE A 22 -5.07 -1.31 -3.83
N ASN A 23 -5.55 -2.55 -3.82
CA ASN A 23 -6.48 -3.03 -2.79
C ASN A 23 -5.81 -3.68 -1.57
N SER A 24 -4.47 -3.80 -1.55
CA SER A 24 -3.75 -4.33 -0.38
C SER A 24 -2.39 -3.67 -0.12
N PRO A 25 -2.28 -2.33 -0.05
CA PRO A 25 -0.99 -1.67 0.15
C PRO A 25 -0.52 -1.78 1.60
N TRP A 26 0.69 -2.29 1.82
CA TRP A 26 1.29 -2.36 3.16
C TRP A 26 2.24 -1.18 3.37
N LEU A 27 1.99 -0.40 4.41
CA LEU A 27 2.67 0.84 4.70
C LEU A 27 3.73 0.63 5.78
N ILE A 28 4.88 1.28 5.64
CA ILE A 28 5.80 1.50 6.76
C ILE A 28 5.94 2.99 6.99
N HIS A 29 5.71 3.41 8.23
CA HIS A 29 5.91 4.78 8.67
C HIS A 29 7.38 5.03 9.01
N TYR A 30 7.93 6.15 8.56
CA TYR A 30 9.30 6.56 8.83
C TYR A 30 9.40 8.07 9.06
N ASN A 31 9.70 8.46 10.30
CA ASN A 31 9.96 9.86 10.63
C ASN A 31 11.39 10.24 10.21
N SER A 32 11.50 11.13 9.21
CA SER A 32 12.78 11.68 8.73
C SER A 32 13.03 13.12 9.21
N GLY A 33 12.82 13.41 10.51
CA GLY A 33 13.08 14.72 11.10
C GLY A 33 11.85 15.64 11.16
N SER A 34 10.68 15.09 11.46
CA SER A 34 9.40 15.81 11.51
C SER A 34 9.10 16.40 12.89
N CYS A 35 8.15 17.35 12.96
CA CYS A 35 7.58 17.89 14.20
C CYS A 35 6.59 16.93 14.90
N ASN A 36 6.53 15.67 14.47
CA ASN A 36 5.59 14.63 14.88
C ASN A 36 4.11 14.90 14.54
N GLY A 37 3.78 16.01 13.87
CA GLY A 37 2.42 16.29 13.40
C GLY A 37 1.91 15.23 12.44
N CYS A 38 2.68 14.92 11.40
CA CYS A 38 2.33 13.88 10.42
C CYS A 38 2.20 12.50 11.07
N ASP A 39 3.00 12.18 12.10
CA ASP A 39 2.95 10.88 12.77
C ASP A 39 1.62 10.69 13.52
N ILE A 40 1.16 11.76 14.18
CA ILE A 40 -0.13 11.79 14.87
C ILE A 40 -1.28 11.67 13.87
N GLU A 41 -1.18 12.33 12.73
CA GLU A 41 -2.17 12.23 11.65
C GLU A 41 -2.21 10.84 11.04
N ILE A 42 -1.05 10.22 10.78
CA ILE A 42 -0.96 8.84 10.30
C ILE A 42 -1.60 7.90 11.33
N LEU A 43 -1.27 8.05 12.61
CA LEU A 43 -1.89 7.25 13.67
C LEU A 43 -3.41 7.45 13.71
N ALA A 44 -3.88 8.69 13.57
CA ALA A 44 -5.30 9.01 13.52
C ALA A 44 -6.00 8.30 12.35
N THR A 45 -5.38 8.23 11.17
CA THR A 45 -5.95 7.51 10.02
C THR A 45 -6.13 6.00 10.26
N LEU A 46 -5.28 5.40 11.10
CA LEU A 46 -5.39 3.99 11.52
C LEU A 46 -6.44 3.76 12.62
N THR A 47 -6.95 4.81 13.26
CA THR A 47 -8.00 4.65 14.29
C THR A 47 -9.38 4.38 13.67
N PRO A 48 -10.33 3.77 14.41
CA PRO A 48 -11.65 3.41 13.89
C PRO A 48 -12.48 4.55 13.29
N ARG A 49 -12.12 5.82 13.57
CA ARG A 49 -12.81 6.98 13.00
C ARG A 49 -12.60 7.08 11.48
N TYR A 50 -11.38 6.78 11.02
CA TYR A 50 -10.99 6.86 9.61
C TYR A 50 -10.77 5.47 9.02
N ASP A 51 -10.23 4.54 9.82
CA ASP A 51 -10.13 3.11 9.57
C ASP A 51 -9.67 2.78 8.14
N VAL A 52 -8.48 3.27 7.80
CA VAL A 52 -7.88 3.01 6.48
C VAL A 52 -7.64 1.52 6.22
N GLU A 53 -7.63 0.68 7.25
CA GLU A 53 -7.50 -0.78 7.12
C GLU A 53 -8.63 -1.39 6.29
N ARG A 54 -9.83 -0.77 6.28
CA ARG A 54 -10.95 -1.18 5.42
C ARG A 54 -10.69 -1.03 3.93
N LEU A 55 -9.73 -0.19 3.55
CA LEU A 55 -9.28 -0.02 2.16
C LEU A 55 -8.15 -1.00 1.80
N GLY A 56 -7.82 -1.93 2.70
CA GLY A 56 -6.74 -2.91 2.54
C GLY A 56 -5.36 -2.39 2.94
N VAL A 57 -5.32 -1.17 3.50
CA VAL A 57 -4.09 -0.57 4.03
C VAL A 57 -3.67 -1.31 5.29
N ARG A 58 -2.38 -1.62 5.44
CA ARG A 58 -1.88 -2.24 6.68
C ARG A 58 -0.56 -1.64 7.10
N LEU A 59 -0.45 -1.22 8.36
CA LEU A 59 0.83 -0.79 8.91
C LEU A 59 1.73 -2.02 9.15
N GLN A 60 2.94 -2.00 8.58
CA GLN A 60 3.91 -3.08 8.62
C GLN A 60 5.23 -2.62 9.25
N GLY A 61 5.67 -3.36 10.28
CA GLY A 61 6.84 -2.97 11.09
C GLY A 61 8.19 -3.30 10.46
N SER A 62 8.23 -4.11 9.39
CA SER A 62 9.47 -4.44 8.69
C SER A 62 9.50 -3.81 7.30
N PRO A 63 10.53 -3.01 6.96
CA PRO A 63 10.64 -2.40 5.63
C PRO A 63 10.77 -3.46 4.52
N ARG A 64 11.17 -4.70 4.84
CA ARG A 64 11.29 -5.79 3.86
C ARG A 64 9.95 -6.29 3.34
N HIS A 65 8.88 -6.03 4.06
CA HIS A 65 7.53 -6.50 3.74
C HIS A 65 6.57 -5.35 3.44
N ALA A 66 7.03 -4.10 3.49
CA ALA A 66 6.21 -2.95 3.18
C ALA A 66 6.27 -2.65 1.68
N ASP A 67 5.15 -2.24 1.12
CA ASP A 67 5.01 -1.82 -0.28
C ASP A 67 5.26 -0.31 -0.44
N VAL A 68 4.92 0.48 0.58
CA VAL A 68 4.97 1.95 0.55
C VAL A 68 5.65 2.47 1.81
N LEU A 69 6.62 3.37 1.63
CA LEU A 69 7.27 4.13 2.69
C LEU A 69 6.57 5.49 2.83
N ILE A 70 6.13 5.82 4.04
CA ILE A 70 5.43 7.08 4.37
C ILE A 70 6.18 7.84 5.46
#